data_AF-A0A1M8A969-F1
#
_entry.id   AF-A0A1M8A969-F1
#
_cell.length_a   1.000
_cell.length_b   1.000
_cell.length_c   1.000
_cell.angle_alpha   90.00
_cell.angle_beta   90.00
_cell.angle_gamma   90.00
#
_symmetry.space_group_name_H-M   'P 1'
#
loop_
_entity.id
_entity.type
_entity.pdbx_description
1 polymer ?
#
loop_
_entity_poly.entity_id
_entity_poly.type
_entity_poly.pdbx_seq_one_letter_code
_entity_poly.pdbx_strand_id
1 'polypeptide(L)'
;MSVTGPHTRTEAEVLDREAVHIPPRESDTEECRREDDSHERVTLTPGQRKSLVFLQMNTPVSLLCCIATALFVTLIVPSIHYVFRNQPTYFTMAPRMELAYFAVMMVFQIGFCILALITPNPHTQLCIVEGTGSRLAIENYLIAMWLFCRVMDTSASLRMGVLALAIILVMSIINAVVLRTKYQPRWMHPFELVLVHIPNKLITVLVSQVLIWDTLMLAWGWDRSNGRDALAQGLWISIIVQVIMGIVLAVWVAQTSDVSVYAASMFLDAAILKFQKMPVIGPNSRPFVLTAIICVSMTVRTVCLVIPGLLKHGCLIICHTHRHHLPDETHPDTLVEESAERETTAPAVAYVPTTAADANESTRLVQQADPSYGGL
;
A
#
# COMPACT_ATOMS: atom_id res chain seq x y z
N MET A 1 80.11 -12.29 67.16
CA MET A 1 79.79 -13.70 66.87
C MET A 1 78.93 -13.71 65.62
N SER A 2 79.56 -13.94 64.46
CA SER A 2 79.54 -15.22 63.69
C SER A 2 78.46 -15.12 62.58
N VAL A 3 78.81 -14.81 61.31
CA VAL A 3 79.17 -15.76 60.21
C VAL A 3 77.88 -16.53 59.80
N THR A 4 77.32 -16.57 58.58
CA THR A 4 77.73 -16.57 57.15
C THR A 4 76.43 -16.53 56.33
N GLY A 5 76.29 -15.86 55.17
CA GLY A 5 76.71 -16.35 53.85
C GLY A 5 75.49 -16.75 52.96
N PRO A 6 75.58 -16.64 51.61
CA PRO A 6 74.46 -16.39 50.67
C PRO A 6 74.12 -17.57 49.73
N HIS A 7 73.08 -17.48 48.86
CA HIS A 7 73.09 -18.01 47.47
C HIS A 7 71.81 -17.72 46.63
N THR A 8 72.05 -17.32 45.36
CA THR A 8 71.29 -17.56 44.08
C THR A 8 69.85 -17.03 43.96
N ARG A 9 69.52 -16.02 43.13
CA ARG A 9 69.57 -15.87 41.65
C ARG A 9 68.64 -16.84 40.90
N THR A 10 67.50 -16.34 40.45
CA THR A 10 66.89 -16.71 39.16
C THR A 10 66.19 -15.51 38.55
N GLU A 11 66.75 -15.05 37.44
CA GLU A 11 66.15 -14.17 36.44
C GLU A 11 64.97 -14.90 35.77
N ALA A 12 63.81 -14.25 35.67
CA ALA A 12 62.86 -14.33 34.55
C ALA A 12 61.45 -13.88 34.99
N GLU A 13 61.14 -12.58 34.88
CA GLU A 13 59.86 -12.18 34.29
C GLU A 13 59.98 -10.73 33.80
N VAL A 14 60.17 -10.67 32.50
CA VAL A 14 60.18 -9.49 31.65
C VAL A 14 58.74 -9.22 31.25
N LEU A 15 58.37 -7.92 31.21
CA LEU A 15 57.13 -7.35 30.66
C LEU A 15 55.85 -7.71 31.44
N ASP A 16 55.22 -6.72 32.09
CA ASP A 16 54.12 -5.97 31.48
C ASP A 16 53.53 -4.91 32.44
N ARG A 17 52.99 -3.82 31.88
CA ARG A 17 52.13 -2.79 32.51
C ARG A 17 52.77 -1.67 33.33
N GLU A 18 53.44 -0.75 32.64
CA GLU A 18 53.21 0.68 32.88
C GLU A 18 51.82 1.06 32.35
N ALA A 19 50.85 1.20 33.24
CA ALA A 19 49.54 1.75 32.91
C ALA A 19 49.65 3.28 32.79
N VAL A 20 49.77 3.77 31.56
CA VAL A 20 49.61 5.19 31.22
C VAL A 20 48.16 5.57 31.52
N HIS A 21 47.95 6.34 32.59
CA HIS A 21 46.66 6.95 32.90
C HIS A 21 46.43 8.13 31.94
N ILE A 22 45.79 7.85 30.81
CA ILE A 22 45.30 8.87 29.88
C ILE A 22 44.00 9.43 30.49
N PRO A 23 43.91 10.72 30.82
CA PRO A 23 42.63 11.31 31.24
C PRO A 23 41.63 11.26 30.07
N PRO A 24 40.34 11.05 30.34
CA PRO A 24 39.33 10.99 29.29
C PRO A 24 39.31 12.32 28.53
N ARG A 25 39.41 12.21 27.21
CA ARG A 25 39.40 13.34 26.28
C ARG A 25 38.03 13.99 26.34
N GLU A 26 37.99 15.23 26.81
CA GLU A 26 36.76 16.04 26.99
C GLU A 26 35.98 16.25 25.66
N SER A 27 36.57 15.93 24.51
CA SER A 27 35.94 15.96 23.20
C SER A 27 34.81 14.95 23.03
N ASP A 28 34.91 13.78 23.66
CA ASP A 28 34.01 12.66 23.33
C ASP A 28 32.67 12.81 24.09
N THR A 29 32.67 13.60 25.16
CA THR A 29 31.45 13.91 25.92
C THR A 29 30.71 15.10 25.31
N GLU A 30 31.40 16.03 24.64
CA GLU A 30 30.76 17.08 23.85
C GLU A 30 30.20 16.57 22.53
N GLU A 31 30.80 15.56 21.92
CA GLU A 31 30.33 15.01 20.63
C GLU A 31 29.05 14.18 20.82
N CYS A 32 28.97 13.39 21.90
CA CYS A 32 27.73 12.71 22.30
C CYS A 32 26.64 13.70 22.77
N ARG A 33 27.02 14.85 23.34
CA ARG A 33 26.09 15.94 23.71
C ARG A 33 25.67 16.82 22.52
N ARG A 34 26.51 16.94 21.48
CA ARG A 34 26.20 17.63 20.21
C ARG A 34 25.33 16.79 19.29
N GLU A 35 25.52 15.47 19.26
CA GLU A 35 24.66 14.58 18.47
C GLU A 35 23.23 14.53 19.04
N ASP A 36 23.06 14.62 20.36
CA ASP A 36 21.73 14.71 20.99
C ASP A 36 21.05 16.08 20.75
N ASP A 37 21.81 17.14 20.50
CA ASP A 37 21.31 18.47 20.06
C ASP A 37 21.03 18.52 18.54
N SER A 38 21.51 17.53 17.77
CA SER A 38 21.20 17.34 16.34
C SER A 38 19.93 16.52 16.08
N HIS A 39 19.25 16.07 17.14
CA HIS A 39 17.80 15.92 17.17
C HIS A 39 17.14 17.31 17.12
N GLU A 40 17.49 18.02 16.05
CA GLU A 40 16.94 19.27 15.60
C GLU A 40 15.43 19.07 15.60
N ARG A 41 14.80 19.72 16.58
CA ARG A 41 13.36 19.86 16.67
C ARG A 41 12.86 20.08 15.26
N VAL A 42 12.23 19.08 14.65
CA VAL A 42 11.50 19.25 13.40
C VAL A 42 10.27 20.10 13.77
N THR A 43 10.52 21.36 14.07
CA THR A 43 9.51 22.35 14.37
C THR A 43 8.89 22.70 13.04
N LEU A 44 7.59 22.43 12.92
CA LEU A 44 6.83 22.82 11.75
C LEU A 44 7.11 24.29 11.44
N THR A 45 7.42 24.55 10.17
CA THR A 45 7.56 25.92 9.66
C THR A 45 6.26 26.71 9.96
N PRO A 46 6.33 28.03 10.13
CA PRO A 46 5.13 28.84 10.41
C PRO A 46 4.05 28.66 9.34
N GLY A 47 4.43 28.40 8.08
CA GLY A 47 3.50 28.06 7.00
C GLY A 47 2.80 26.71 7.21
N GLN A 48 3.54 25.66 7.57
CA GLN A 48 2.97 24.34 7.87
C GLN A 48 2.06 24.38 9.11
N ARG A 49 2.39 25.17 10.14
CA ARG A 49 1.51 25.37 11.30
C ARG A 49 0.19 26.02 10.94
N LYS A 50 0.20 27.06 10.10
CA LYS A 50 -1.02 27.70 9.60
C LYS A 50 -1.86 26.72 8.77
N SER A 51 -1.20 25.92 7.93
CA SER A 51 -1.86 24.86 7.15
C SER A 51 -2.49 23.80 8.05
N LEU A 52 -1.80 23.39 9.11
CA LEU A 52 -2.30 22.43 10.09
C LEU A 52 -3.54 22.96 10.81
N VAL A 53 -3.53 24.22 11.27
CA VAL A 53 -4.71 24.83 11.91
C VAL A 53 -5.88 24.90 10.92
N PHE A 54 -5.63 25.31 9.68
CA PHE A 54 -6.65 25.34 8.65
C PHE A 54 -7.23 23.93 8.39
N LEU A 55 -6.38 22.91 8.38
CA LEU A 55 -6.78 21.52 8.20
C LEU A 55 -7.60 21.01 9.39
N GLN A 56 -7.18 21.30 10.61
CA GLN A 56 -7.87 20.95 11.85
C GLN A 56 -9.26 21.60 11.96
N MET A 57 -9.46 22.79 11.38
CA MET A 57 -10.78 23.41 11.31
C MET A 57 -11.61 22.88 10.13
N ASN A 58 -11.02 22.75 8.95
CA ASN A 58 -11.77 22.44 7.73
C ASN A 58 -12.19 20.98 7.63
N THR A 59 -11.37 20.04 8.09
CA THR A 59 -11.66 18.61 8.01
C THR A 59 -12.91 18.21 8.82
N PRO A 60 -13.07 18.59 10.11
CA PRO A 60 -14.30 18.27 10.84
C PRO A 60 -15.52 19.00 10.28
N VAL A 61 -15.38 20.24 9.78
CA VAL A 61 -16.49 20.96 9.13
C VAL A 61 -16.93 20.24 7.85
N SER A 62 -15.98 19.74 7.04
CA SER A 62 -16.29 18.98 5.83
C SER A 62 -17.04 17.68 6.14
N LEU A 63 -16.64 16.98 7.21
CA LEU A 63 -17.33 15.79 7.69
C LEU A 63 -18.75 16.09 8.16
N LEU A 64 -18.92 17.16 8.93
CA LEU A 64 -20.21 17.61 9.41
C LEU A 64 -21.13 17.96 8.24
N CYS A 65 -20.58 18.60 7.20
CA CYS A 65 -21.30 18.88 5.95
C CYS A 65 -21.76 17.59 5.23
N CYS A 66 -20.90 16.56 5.13
CA CYS A 66 -21.29 15.27 4.57
C CYS A 66 -22.43 14.61 5.34
N ILE A 67 -22.30 14.57 6.67
CA ILE A 67 -23.32 13.97 7.55
C ILE A 67 -24.63 14.76 7.44
N ALA A 68 -24.57 16.08 7.50
CA ALA A 68 -25.74 16.94 7.37
C ALA A 68 -26.44 16.75 6.01
N THR A 69 -25.68 16.64 4.92
CA THR A 69 -26.24 16.40 3.58
C THR A 69 -26.89 15.01 3.50
N ALA A 70 -26.24 13.98 4.05
CA ALA A 70 -26.82 12.64 4.10
C ALA A 70 -28.12 12.59 4.92
N LEU A 71 -28.17 13.29 6.06
CA LEU A 71 -29.38 13.43 6.87
C LEU A 71 -30.47 14.20 6.13
N PHE A 72 -30.13 15.32 5.50
CA PHE A 72 -31.07 16.13 4.73
C PHE A 72 -31.70 15.32 3.58
N VAL A 73 -30.87 14.59 2.83
CA VAL A 73 -31.32 13.71 1.74
C VAL A 73 -32.22 12.58 2.26
N THR A 74 -31.89 11.97 3.40
CA THR A 74 -32.72 10.88 3.96
C THR A 74 -34.05 11.37 4.50
N LEU A 75 -34.16 12.63 4.95
CA LEU A 75 -35.36 13.20 5.52
C LEU A 75 -36.33 13.81 4.50
N ILE A 76 -35.82 14.41 3.41
CA ILE A 76 -36.65 15.22 2.48
C ILE A 76 -37.12 14.43 1.26
N VAL A 77 -36.31 13.51 0.75
CA VAL A 77 -36.67 12.68 -0.41
C VAL A 77 -37.26 11.37 0.10
N PRO A 78 -38.29 10.78 -0.55
CA PRO A 78 -38.73 9.44 -0.22
C PRO A 78 -37.48 8.55 -0.25
N SER A 79 -37.05 8.11 0.95
CA SER A 79 -35.83 7.37 1.31
C SER A 79 -34.77 7.20 0.21
N ILE A 80 -33.49 7.48 0.47
CA ILE A 80 -32.34 7.09 -0.38
C ILE A 80 -32.54 5.71 -1.06
N HIS A 81 -33.05 4.73 -0.31
CA HIS A 81 -33.36 3.40 -0.84
C HIS A 81 -34.30 3.39 -2.06
N TYR A 82 -35.24 4.32 -2.14
CA TYR A 82 -36.13 4.53 -3.29
C TYR A 82 -35.38 5.06 -4.51
N VAL A 83 -34.56 6.11 -4.38
CA VAL A 83 -33.78 6.69 -5.49
C VAL A 83 -32.86 5.63 -6.13
N PHE A 84 -32.09 4.93 -5.30
CA PHE A 84 -31.18 3.88 -5.78
C PHE A 84 -31.91 2.64 -6.33
N ARG A 85 -33.15 2.39 -5.91
CA ARG A 85 -33.98 1.30 -6.46
C ARG A 85 -34.67 1.69 -7.77
N ASN A 86 -34.95 2.97 -7.98
CA ASN A 86 -35.71 3.44 -9.14
C ASN A 86 -34.86 3.47 -10.42
N GLN A 87 -33.56 3.72 -10.29
CA GLN A 87 -32.63 3.78 -11.42
C GLN A 87 -31.42 2.85 -11.22
N PRO A 88 -31.64 1.52 -11.25
CA PRO A 88 -30.54 0.59 -11.17
C PRO A 88 -29.73 0.58 -12.47
N THR A 89 -28.41 0.67 -12.33
CA THR A 89 -27.37 0.43 -13.35
C THR A 89 -26.64 -0.88 -13.04
N TYR A 90 -25.72 -1.35 -13.88
CA TYR A 90 -24.93 -2.56 -13.58
C TYR A 90 -23.99 -2.43 -12.36
N PHE A 91 -23.62 -1.19 -12.02
CA PHE A 91 -22.73 -0.88 -10.88
C PHE A 91 -23.50 -0.53 -9.60
N THR A 92 -24.83 -0.49 -9.64
CA THR A 92 -25.64 -0.20 -8.44
C THR A 92 -25.44 -1.27 -7.36
N MET A 93 -25.06 -0.81 -6.17
CA MET A 93 -24.80 -1.64 -4.99
C MET A 93 -26.09 -1.92 -4.21
N ALA A 94 -26.08 -2.97 -3.39
CA ALA A 94 -27.09 -3.17 -2.36
C ALA A 94 -27.11 -1.95 -1.40
N PRO A 95 -28.22 -1.21 -1.27
CA PRO A 95 -28.24 0.05 -0.50
C PRO A 95 -27.80 -0.10 0.97
N ARG A 96 -28.07 -1.27 1.57
CA ARG A 96 -27.61 -1.60 2.94
C ARG A 96 -26.08 -1.75 3.03
N MET A 97 -25.46 -2.33 2.01
CA MET A 97 -24.01 -2.51 1.98
C MET A 97 -23.29 -1.21 1.60
N GLU A 98 -23.88 -0.42 0.69
CA GLU A 98 -23.41 0.92 0.39
C GLU A 98 -23.41 1.80 1.65
N LEU A 99 -24.52 1.84 2.39
CA LEU A 99 -24.60 2.56 3.66
C LEU A 99 -23.55 2.06 4.67
N ALA A 100 -23.34 0.75 4.77
CA ALA A 100 -22.31 0.18 5.63
C ALA A 100 -20.90 0.63 5.23
N TYR A 101 -20.60 0.69 3.93
CA TYR A 101 -19.32 1.19 3.43
C TYR A 101 -19.12 2.67 3.80
N PHE A 102 -20.14 3.51 3.57
CA PHE A 102 -20.10 4.92 3.97
C PHE A 102 -19.92 5.07 5.48
N ALA A 103 -20.60 4.26 6.29
CA ALA A 103 -20.45 4.29 7.75
C ALA A 103 -19.02 3.95 8.19
N VAL A 104 -18.42 2.88 7.63
CA VAL A 104 -17.03 2.50 7.91
C VAL A 104 -16.06 3.61 7.50
N MET A 105 -16.26 4.18 6.30
CA MET A 105 -15.46 5.31 5.83
C MET A 105 -15.56 6.52 6.76
N MET A 106 -16.77 6.86 7.23
CA MET A 106 -16.98 7.94 8.19
C MET A 106 -16.28 7.69 9.52
N VAL A 107 -16.29 6.46 10.03
CA VAL A 107 -15.57 6.10 11.27
C VAL A 107 -14.07 6.36 11.11
N PHE A 108 -13.46 5.94 10.00
CA PHE A 108 -12.04 6.20 9.74
C PHE A 108 -11.73 7.69 9.56
N GLN A 109 -12.60 8.45 8.89
CA GLN A 109 -12.43 9.89 8.73
C GLN A 109 -12.59 10.65 10.06
N ILE A 110 -13.51 10.25 10.94
CA ILE A 110 -13.62 10.80 12.29
C ILE A 110 -12.35 10.49 13.08
N GLY A 111 -11.84 9.25 12.99
CA GLY A 111 -10.57 8.87 13.59
C GLY A 111 -9.40 9.70 13.07
N PHE A 112 -9.34 10.00 11.77
CA PHE A 112 -8.37 10.92 11.19
C PHE A 112 -8.44 12.32 11.79
N CYS A 113 -9.65 12.89 11.93
CA CYS A 113 -9.84 14.19 12.57
C CYS A 113 -9.34 14.22 14.01
N ILE A 114 -9.67 13.17 14.79
CA ILE A 114 -9.21 13.05 16.17
C ILE A 114 -7.69 12.93 16.23
N LEU A 115 -7.09 12.12 15.34
CA LEU A 115 -5.63 11.98 15.24
C LEU A 115 -4.97 13.33 14.92
N ALA A 116 -5.52 14.09 13.97
CA ALA A 116 -4.99 15.39 13.59
C ALA A 116 -5.02 16.42 14.74
N LEU A 117 -5.93 16.27 15.71
CA LEU A 117 -6.04 17.16 16.88
C LEU A 117 -5.11 16.76 18.03
N ILE A 118 -4.99 15.45 18.30
CA ILE A 118 -4.34 14.96 19.51
C ILE A 118 -2.84 14.70 19.30
N THR A 119 -2.42 14.43 18.07
CA THR A 119 -1.06 13.95 17.77
C THR A 119 0.01 14.96 18.16
N PRO A 120 0.91 14.61 19.11
CA PRO A 120 2.02 15.48 19.50
C PRO A 120 3.27 15.29 18.60
N ASN A 121 3.33 14.21 17.82
CA ASN A 121 4.52 13.87 17.02
C ASN A 121 4.62 14.77 15.77
N PRO A 122 5.73 15.53 15.59
CA PRO A 122 5.92 16.41 14.44
C PRO A 122 5.96 15.66 13.10
N HIS A 123 6.46 14.42 13.08
CA HIS A 123 6.49 13.59 11.86
C HIS A 123 5.07 13.30 11.35
N THR A 124 4.19 12.88 12.26
CA THR A 124 2.78 12.61 11.93
C THR A 124 2.06 13.88 11.48
N GLN A 125 2.34 15.03 12.12
CA GLN A 125 1.77 16.32 11.71
C GLN A 125 2.21 16.72 10.29
N LEU A 126 3.47 16.49 9.94
CA LEU A 126 3.97 16.71 8.58
C LEU A 126 3.32 15.75 7.58
N CYS A 127 3.19 14.46 7.92
CA CYS A 127 2.49 13.47 7.10
C CYS A 127 1.04 13.90 6.82
N ILE A 128 0.33 14.40 7.83
CA ILE A 128 -1.04 14.89 7.69
C ILE A 128 -1.10 16.13 6.79
N VAL A 129 -0.22 17.11 6.99
CA VAL A 129 -0.25 18.38 6.25
C VAL A 129 0.21 18.22 4.79
N GLU A 130 1.30 17.48 4.56
CA GLU A 130 1.88 17.33 3.22
C GLU A 130 1.32 16.14 2.44
N GLY A 131 0.96 15.06 3.12
CA GLY A 131 0.41 13.86 2.50
C GLY A 131 -1.05 14.04 2.11
N THR A 132 -1.89 14.30 3.11
CA THR A 132 -3.35 14.43 2.93
C THR A 132 -3.76 15.86 2.64
N GLY A 133 -3.24 16.82 3.42
CA GLY A 133 -3.52 18.24 3.26
C GLY A 133 -5.01 18.59 3.23
N SER A 134 -5.33 19.77 2.71
CA SER A 134 -6.73 20.24 2.57
C SER A 134 -7.56 19.42 1.57
N ARG A 135 -6.93 18.48 0.85
CA ARG A 135 -7.54 17.73 -0.24
C ARG A 135 -8.61 16.78 0.26
N LEU A 136 -8.39 16.09 1.37
CA LEU A 136 -9.40 15.20 1.97
C LEU A 136 -10.66 15.97 2.39
N ALA A 137 -10.51 17.19 2.91
CA ALA A 137 -11.65 18.04 3.25
C ALA A 137 -12.43 18.46 1.99
N ILE A 138 -11.73 18.78 0.90
CA ILE A 138 -12.36 19.09 -0.40
C ILE A 138 -13.07 17.86 -0.97
N GLU A 139 -12.45 16.67 -0.89
CA GLU A 139 -13.06 15.41 -1.32
C GLU A 139 -14.37 15.15 -0.56
N ASN A 140 -14.40 15.40 0.75
CA ASN A 140 -15.61 15.30 1.55
C ASN A 140 -16.71 16.25 1.05
N TYR A 141 -16.40 17.55 0.86
CA TYR A 141 -17.38 18.49 0.30
C TYR A 141 -17.90 18.05 -1.08
N LEU A 142 -17.01 17.55 -1.95
CA LEU A 142 -17.39 17.06 -3.27
C LEU A 142 -18.24 15.78 -3.20
N ILE A 143 -17.99 14.89 -2.24
CA ILE A 143 -18.83 13.70 -2.01
C ILE A 143 -20.22 14.12 -1.53
N ALA A 144 -20.31 15.10 -0.63
CA ALA A 144 -21.59 15.66 -0.19
C ALA A 144 -22.36 16.29 -1.38
N MET A 145 -21.67 17.09 -2.19
CA MET A 145 -22.23 17.67 -3.41
C MET A 145 -22.68 16.60 -4.40
N TRP A 146 -21.88 15.54 -4.61
CA TRP A 146 -22.26 14.41 -5.46
C TRP A 146 -23.55 13.74 -4.95
N LEU A 147 -23.66 13.48 -3.65
CA LEU A 147 -24.85 12.86 -3.06
C LEU A 147 -26.09 13.73 -3.31
N PHE A 148 -25.97 15.06 -3.14
CA PHE A 148 -27.04 16.00 -3.46
C PHE A 148 -27.40 15.98 -4.96
N CYS A 149 -26.40 16.00 -5.85
CA CYS A 149 -26.60 15.90 -7.30
C CYS A 149 -27.28 14.59 -7.72
N ARG A 150 -26.94 13.48 -7.06
CA ARG A 150 -27.53 12.15 -7.31
C ARG A 150 -29.02 12.12 -6.97
N VAL A 151 -29.42 12.86 -5.94
CA VAL A 151 -30.78 12.91 -5.42
C VAL A 151 -31.69 13.83 -6.24
N MET A 152 -31.14 14.93 -6.76
CA MET A 152 -31.89 15.81 -7.68
C MET A 152 -32.28 15.11 -8.98
N ASP A 153 -31.52 14.10 -9.39
CA ASP A 153 -31.85 13.21 -10.51
C ASP A 153 -32.21 13.93 -11.83
N THR A 154 -31.50 15.02 -12.11
CA THR A 154 -31.62 15.74 -13.39
C THR A 154 -30.41 15.43 -14.27
N SER A 155 -30.56 15.46 -15.59
CA SER A 155 -29.43 15.21 -16.51
C SER A 155 -28.28 16.22 -16.33
N ALA A 156 -28.58 17.43 -15.84
CA ALA A 156 -27.56 18.43 -15.48
C ALA A 156 -26.85 18.05 -14.17
N SER A 157 -27.61 17.67 -13.13
CA SER A 157 -27.03 17.29 -11.84
C SER A 157 -26.19 16.02 -11.93
N LEU A 158 -26.60 15.03 -12.73
CA LEU A 158 -25.82 13.81 -12.95
C LEU A 158 -24.49 14.10 -13.64
N ARG A 159 -24.46 14.97 -14.65
CA ARG A 159 -23.21 15.42 -15.30
C ARG A 159 -22.28 16.16 -14.33
N MET A 160 -22.83 17.04 -13.49
CA MET A 160 -22.08 17.69 -12.43
C MET A 160 -21.56 16.68 -11.39
N GLY A 161 -22.34 15.65 -11.07
CA GLY A 161 -21.93 14.55 -10.20
C GLY A 161 -20.75 13.76 -10.76
N VAL A 162 -20.76 13.44 -12.05
CA VAL A 162 -19.62 12.79 -12.73
C VAL A 162 -18.37 13.67 -12.64
N LEU A 163 -18.50 14.97 -12.91
CA LEU A 163 -17.37 15.91 -12.81
C LEU A 163 -16.81 15.97 -11.39
N ALA A 164 -17.68 16.03 -10.38
CA ALA A 164 -17.28 16.02 -8.97
C ALA A 164 -16.49 14.75 -8.62
N LEU A 165 -17.00 13.58 -9.03
CA LEU A 165 -16.33 12.29 -8.81
C LEU A 165 -15.00 12.18 -9.56
N ALA A 166 -14.89 12.73 -10.76
CA ALA A 166 -13.63 12.78 -11.50
C ALA A 166 -12.59 13.63 -10.77
N ILE A 167 -12.99 14.78 -10.22
CA ILE A 167 -12.10 15.63 -9.41
C ILE A 167 -11.67 14.89 -8.14
N ILE A 168 -12.62 14.25 -7.43
CA ILE A 168 -12.31 13.44 -6.24
C ILE A 168 -11.29 12.35 -6.59
N LEU A 169 -11.50 11.63 -7.69
CA LEU A 169 -10.63 10.54 -8.12
C LEU A 169 -9.20 11.03 -8.39
N VAL A 170 -9.05 12.15 -9.09
CA VAL A 170 -7.73 12.74 -9.35
C VAL A 170 -7.06 13.14 -8.04
N MET A 171 -7.78 13.83 -7.15
CA MET A 171 -7.24 14.25 -5.85
C MET A 171 -6.82 13.05 -5.00
N SER A 172 -7.65 12.02 -4.94
CA SER A 172 -7.41 10.84 -4.11
C SER A 172 -6.24 9.99 -4.64
N ILE A 173 -6.08 9.91 -5.96
CA ILE A 173 -4.91 9.28 -6.60
C ILE A 173 -3.64 10.07 -6.30
N ILE A 174 -3.66 11.40 -6.43
CA ILE A 174 -2.49 12.23 -6.08
C ILE A 174 -2.14 12.02 -4.61
N ASN A 175 -3.11 12.00 -3.71
CA ASN A 175 -2.87 11.72 -2.29
C ASN A 175 -2.29 10.33 -2.09
N ALA A 176 -2.81 9.31 -2.78
CA ALA A 176 -2.29 7.95 -2.69
C ALA A 176 -0.84 7.87 -3.17
N VAL A 177 -0.49 8.57 -4.25
CA VAL A 177 0.88 8.65 -4.77
C VAL A 177 1.79 9.38 -3.79
N VAL A 178 1.41 10.56 -3.30
CA VAL A 178 2.21 11.35 -2.34
C VAL A 178 2.43 10.58 -1.05
N LEU A 179 1.38 9.99 -0.49
CA LEU A 179 1.48 9.15 0.70
C LEU A 179 2.42 7.97 0.47
N ARG A 180 2.36 7.33 -0.71
CA ARG A 180 3.24 6.18 -1.01
C ARG A 180 4.70 6.58 -1.24
N THR A 181 4.97 7.73 -1.85
CA THR A 181 6.34 8.14 -2.20
C THR A 181 7.06 8.82 -1.03
N LYS A 182 6.37 9.69 -0.28
CA LYS A 182 6.96 10.44 0.83
C LYS A 182 6.82 9.77 2.19
N TYR A 183 5.68 9.13 2.46
CA TYR A 183 5.32 8.64 3.79
C TYR A 183 4.98 7.16 3.75
N GLN A 184 5.99 6.31 3.53
CA GLN A 184 5.74 4.88 3.35
C GLN A 184 5.05 4.26 4.57
N PRO A 185 4.07 3.37 4.35
CA PRO A 185 3.36 2.69 5.42
C PRO A 185 4.32 1.80 6.21
N ARG A 186 4.72 2.23 7.41
CA ARG A 186 5.54 1.45 8.34
C ARG A 186 4.66 0.90 9.47
N TRP A 187 4.85 -0.37 9.81
CA TRP A 187 4.12 -1.03 10.91
C TRP A 187 4.46 -0.48 12.31
N MET A 188 5.56 0.28 12.44
CA MET A 188 5.95 0.96 13.68
C MET A 188 4.97 2.08 14.09
N HIS A 189 4.20 2.62 13.14
CA HIS A 189 3.20 3.66 13.40
C HIS A 189 1.80 3.22 12.92
N PRO A 190 1.15 2.28 13.65
CA PRO A 190 -0.11 1.67 13.21
C PRO A 190 -1.26 2.68 13.12
N PHE A 191 -1.27 3.71 13.96
CA PHE A 191 -2.31 4.74 13.92
C PHE A 191 -2.20 5.64 12.69
N GLU A 192 -0.98 5.98 12.25
CA GLU A 192 -0.77 6.71 10.99
C GLU A 192 -1.25 5.88 9.81
N LEU A 193 -0.86 4.60 9.78
CA LEU A 193 -1.28 3.65 8.75
C LEU A 193 -2.81 3.58 8.66
N VAL A 194 -3.47 3.36 9.79
CA VAL A 194 -4.91 3.09 9.85
C VAL A 194 -5.73 4.36 9.64
N LEU A 195 -5.33 5.49 10.21
CA LEU A 195 -6.17 6.70 10.20
C LEU A 195 -5.80 7.69 9.10
N VAL A 196 -4.59 7.65 8.54
CA VAL A 196 -4.21 8.54 7.44
C VAL A 196 -4.37 7.84 6.09
N HIS A 197 -3.84 6.63 5.94
CA HIS A 197 -3.84 5.96 4.64
C HIS A 197 -5.17 5.30 4.30
N ILE A 198 -5.85 4.64 5.25
CA ILE A 198 -7.08 3.89 4.96
C ILE A 198 -8.22 4.79 4.48
N PRO A 199 -8.56 5.95 5.10
CA PRO A 199 -9.67 6.77 4.59
C PRO A 199 -9.47 7.18 3.14
N ASN A 200 -8.26 7.60 2.75
CA ASN A 200 -7.94 7.97 1.37
C ASN A 200 -8.07 6.78 0.41
N LYS A 201 -7.62 5.58 0.84
CA LYS A 201 -7.78 4.35 0.05
C LYS A 201 -9.25 3.97 -0.11
N LEU A 202 -10.05 4.07 0.94
CA LEU A 202 -11.49 3.76 0.90
C LEU A 202 -12.24 4.68 -0.06
N ILE A 203 -11.97 5.99 -0.03
CA ILE A 203 -12.54 6.94 -1.00
C ILE A 203 -12.09 6.58 -2.42
N THR A 204 -10.78 6.40 -2.62
CA THR A 204 -10.22 6.10 -3.95
C THR A 204 -10.85 4.86 -4.56
N VAL A 205 -10.94 3.77 -3.80
CA VAL A 205 -11.52 2.50 -4.26
C VAL A 205 -13.01 2.64 -4.54
N LEU A 206 -13.77 3.30 -3.64
CA LEU A 206 -15.20 3.53 -3.83
C LEU A 206 -15.51 4.33 -5.10
N VAL A 207 -14.78 5.43 -5.31
CA VAL A 207 -15.00 6.32 -6.45
C VAL A 207 -14.56 5.67 -7.75
N SER A 208 -13.36 5.08 -7.78
CA SER A 208 -12.78 4.48 -8.99
C SER A 208 -13.49 3.19 -9.44
N GLN A 209 -13.96 2.37 -8.50
CA GLN A 209 -14.56 1.07 -8.83
C GLN A 209 -16.05 1.17 -9.08
N VAL A 210 -16.76 2.07 -8.39
CA VAL A 210 -18.23 2.07 -8.39
C VAL A 210 -18.83 3.42 -8.73
N LEU A 211 -18.63 4.45 -7.90
CA LEU A 211 -19.47 5.65 -7.97
C LEU A 211 -19.35 6.38 -9.31
N ILE A 212 -18.14 6.48 -9.86
CA ILE A 212 -17.95 7.19 -11.13
C ILE A 212 -18.69 6.49 -12.25
N TRP A 213 -18.62 5.16 -12.33
CA TRP A 213 -19.24 4.38 -13.39
C TRP A 213 -20.76 4.30 -13.23
N ASP A 214 -21.27 4.16 -12.00
CA ASP A 214 -22.72 4.22 -11.73
C ASP A 214 -23.30 5.58 -12.16
N THR A 215 -22.68 6.68 -11.71
CA THR A 215 -23.13 8.04 -12.05
C THR A 215 -22.99 8.33 -13.54
N LEU A 216 -21.95 7.79 -14.18
CA LEU A 216 -21.72 7.93 -15.62
C LEU A 216 -22.80 7.22 -16.45
N MET A 217 -23.18 6.01 -16.06
CA MET A 217 -24.28 5.27 -16.70
C MET A 217 -25.60 6.02 -16.60
N LEU A 218 -25.89 6.59 -15.42
CA LEU A 218 -27.09 7.39 -15.20
C LEU A 218 -27.07 8.66 -16.05
N ALA A 219 -25.93 9.36 -16.12
CA ALA A 219 -25.79 10.56 -16.93
C ALA A 219 -26.01 10.29 -18.42
N TRP A 220 -25.64 9.11 -18.92
CA TRP A 220 -25.90 8.67 -20.29
C TRP A 220 -27.30 8.06 -20.52
N GLY A 221 -28.07 7.82 -19.47
CA GLY A 221 -29.37 7.16 -19.56
C GLY A 221 -29.30 5.64 -19.77
N TRP A 222 -28.17 5.00 -19.48
CA TRP A 222 -28.02 3.53 -19.47
C TRP A 222 -28.53 2.92 -18.16
N ASP A 223 -29.74 3.27 -17.80
CA ASP A 223 -30.38 2.85 -16.58
C ASP A 223 -31.72 2.16 -16.89
N ARG A 224 -32.24 1.42 -15.91
CA ARG A 224 -33.46 0.66 -16.13
C ARG A 224 -34.70 1.53 -16.34
N SER A 225 -34.74 2.77 -15.84
CA SER A 225 -35.93 3.63 -15.95
C SER A 225 -36.22 3.98 -17.41
N ASN A 226 -35.19 4.08 -18.25
CA ASN A 226 -35.29 4.33 -19.69
C ASN A 226 -35.58 3.09 -20.54
N GLY A 227 -35.74 1.91 -19.92
CA GLY A 227 -36.11 0.66 -20.60
C GLY A 227 -35.05 -0.43 -20.52
N ARG A 228 -35.36 -1.61 -21.07
CA ARG A 228 -34.42 -2.75 -21.09
C ARG A 228 -33.35 -2.58 -22.16
N ASP A 229 -33.69 -1.98 -23.30
CA ASP A 229 -32.79 -1.83 -24.43
C ASP A 229 -31.68 -0.81 -24.14
N ALA A 230 -32.02 0.29 -23.47
CA ALA A 230 -31.05 1.28 -23.00
C ALA A 230 -30.05 0.67 -22.00
N LEU A 231 -30.53 -0.15 -21.07
CA LEU A 231 -29.68 -0.89 -20.14
C LEU A 231 -28.84 -1.95 -20.87
N ALA A 232 -29.35 -2.62 -21.91
CA ALA A 232 -28.58 -3.60 -22.68
C ALA A 232 -27.38 -2.95 -23.40
N GLN A 233 -27.53 -1.71 -23.89
CA GLN A 233 -26.42 -0.96 -24.51
C GLN A 233 -25.26 -0.71 -23.53
N GLY A 234 -25.58 -0.40 -22.27
CA GLY A 234 -24.57 -0.18 -21.22
C GLY A 234 -23.83 -1.45 -20.79
N LEU A 235 -24.28 -2.65 -21.18
CA LEU A 235 -23.69 -3.92 -20.72
C LEU A 235 -22.23 -4.08 -21.17
N TRP A 236 -21.96 -3.81 -22.46
CA TRP A 236 -20.61 -3.96 -23.02
C TRP A 236 -19.62 -3.03 -22.35
N ILE A 237 -20.04 -1.80 -22.06
CA ILE A 237 -19.21 -0.82 -21.37
C ILE A 237 -18.96 -1.26 -19.93
N SER A 238 -19.98 -1.79 -19.24
CA SER A 238 -19.82 -2.38 -17.90
C SER A 238 -18.78 -3.49 -17.88
N ILE A 239 -18.83 -4.38 -18.87
CA ILE A 239 -17.88 -5.49 -19.02
C ILE A 239 -16.45 -4.97 -19.20
N ILE A 240 -16.25 -4.02 -20.12
CA ILE A 240 -14.93 -3.43 -20.39
C ILE A 240 -14.38 -2.75 -19.13
N VAL A 241 -15.20 -1.92 -18.48
CA VAL A 241 -14.83 -1.23 -17.24
C VAL A 241 -14.47 -2.21 -16.14
N GLN A 242 -15.27 -3.26 -15.91
CA GLN A 242 -15.02 -4.24 -14.87
C GLN A 242 -13.73 -5.04 -15.13
N VAL A 243 -13.45 -5.40 -16.39
CA VAL A 243 -12.20 -6.08 -16.76
C VAL A 243 -11.00 -5.18 -16.50
N ILE A 244 -11.04 -3.92 -16.97
CA ILE A 244 -9.95 -2.96 -16.79
C ILE A 244 -9.71 -2.68 -15.30
N MET A 245 -10.75 -2.33 -14.54
CA MET A 245 -10.62 -2.08 -13.10
C MET A 245 -10.18 -3.33 -12.35
N GLY A 246 -10.66 -4.50 -12.76
CA GLY A 246 -10.23 -5.78 -12.20
C GLY A 246 -8.72 -6.01 -12.36
N ILE A 247 -8.18 -5.75 -13.56
CA ILE A 247 -6.74 -5.88 -13.84
C ILE A 247 -5.95 -4.83 -13.05
N VAL A 248 -6.36 -3.56 -13.08
CA VAL A 248 -5.68 -2.47 -12.36
C VAL A 248 -5.61 -2.75 -10.86
N LEU A 249 -6.72 -3.17 -10.25
CA LEU A 249 -6.76 -3.52 -8.84
C LEU A 249 -5.93 -4.78 -8.53
N ALA A 250 -5.94 -5.79 -9.40
CA ALA A 250 -5.10 -6.98 -9.24
C ALA A 250 -3.61 -6.64 -9.26
N VAL A 251 -3.17 -5.83 -10.24
CA VAL A 251 -1.79 -5.34 -10.33
C VAL A 251 -1.41 -4.52 -9.11
N TRP A 252 -2.30 -3.62 -8.68
CA TRP A 252 -2.07 -2.79 -7.49
C TRP A 252 -1.89 -3.65 -6.23
N VAL A 253 -2.81 -4.60 -6.00
CA VAL A 253 -2.77 -5.50 -4.83
C VAL A 253 -1.54 -6.40 -4.89
N ALA A 254 -1.17 -6.93 -6.07
CA ALA A 254 0.04 -7.74 -6.22
C ALA A 254 1.31 -6.95 -5.86
N GLN A 255 1.41 -5.70 -6.32
CA GLN A 255 2.59 -4.87 -6.09
C GLN A 255 2.69 -4.38 -4.64
N THR A 256 1.56 -3.99 -4.03
CA THR A 256 1.54 -3.36 -2.71
C THR A 256 1.30 -4.33 -1.56
N SER A 257 0.75 -5.52 -1.85
CA SER A 257 0.27 -6.48 -0.83
C SER A 257 -0.68 -5.82 0.19
N ASP A 258 -1.44 -4.81 -0.25
CA ASP A 258 -2.26 -3.97 0.62
C ASP A 258 -3.62 -4.61 0.90
N VAL A 259 -3.77 -5.14 2.11
CA VAL A 259 -4.98 -5.81 2.59
C VAL A 259 -6.18 -4.85 2.62
N SER A 260 -5.97 -3.55 2.85
CA SER A 260 -7.07 -2.58 2.94
C SER A 260 -7.76 -2.34 1.59
N VAL A 261 -6.98 -2.18 0.53
CA VAL A 261 -7.48 -2.04 -0.85
C VAL A 261 -8.15 -3.33 -1.31
N TYR A 262 -7.54 -4.49 -1.00
CA TYR A 262 -8.14 -5.78 -1.29
C TYR A 262 -9.51 -5.94 -0.62
N ALA A 263 -9.59 -5.77 0.70
CA ALA A 263 -10.83 -5.94 1.46
C ALA A 263 -11.93 -4.97 1.00
N ALA A 264 -11.58 -3.70 0.77
CA ALA A 264 -12.51 -2.71 0.25
C ALA A 264 -13.06 -3.11 -1.13
N SER A 265 -12.18 -3.49 -2.06
CA SER A 265 -12.59 -3.88 -3.41
C SER A 265 -13.46 -5.14 -3.43
N MET A 266 -13.14 -6.14 -2.59
CA MET A 266 -13.93 -7.36 -2.43
C MET A 266 -15.32 -7.06 -1.88
N PHE A 267 -15.40 -6.16 -0.89
CA PHE A 267 -16.68 -5.75 -0.32
C PHE A 267 -17.56 -5.06 -1.37
N LEU A 268 -16.98 -4.17 -2.20
CA LEU A 268 -17.73 -3.47 -3.25
C LEU A 268 -18.25 -4.43 -4.32
N ASP A 269 -17.44 -5.38 -4.80
CA ASP A 269 -17.93 -6.39 -5.75
C ASP A 269 -19.00 -7.28 -5.14
N ALA A 270 -18.86 -7.68 -3.88
CA ALA A 270 -19.90 -8.41 -3.17
C ALA A 270 -21.19 -7.57 -3.01
N ALA A 271 -21.06 -6.26 -2.76
CA ALA A 271 -22.19 -5.33 -2.67
C ALA A 271 -22.92 -5.18 -4.00
N ILE A 272 -22.17 -5.14 -5.10
CA ILE A 272 -22.69 -5.18 -6.46
C ILE A 272 -23.42 -6.52 -6.67
N LEU A 273 -22.75 -7.67 -6.54
CA LEU A 273 -23.35 -8.99 -6.78
C LEU A 273 -24.62 -9.26 -5.95
N LYS A 274 -24.68 -8.77 -4.70
CA LYS A 274 -25.86 -8.94 -3.83
C LYS A 274 -27.09 -8.18 -4.33
N PHE A 275 -26.95 -7.15 -5.16
CA PHE A 275 -28.10 -6.43 -5.69
C PHE A 275 -28.82 -7.27 -6.76
N GLN A 276 -29.91 -7.93 -6.37
CA GLN A 276 -30.66 -8.90 -7.18
C GLN A 276 -31.71 -8.25 -8.12
N LYS A 277 -31.94 -6.94 -8.03
CA LYS A 277 -33.06 -6.27 -8.74
C LYS A 277 -32.75 -5.83 -10.18
N MET A 278 -31.97 -6.61 -10.92
CA MET A 278 -31.62 -6.31 -12.32
C MET A 278 -32.11 -7.44 -13.26
N PRO A 279 -33.37 -7.42 -13.74
CA PRO A 279 -33.85 -8.41 -14.70
C PRO A 279 -33.55 -7.96 -16.14
N VAL A 280 -32.46 -8.45 -16.73
CA VAL A 280 -32.18 -8.26 -18.16
C VAL A 280 -32.63 -9.47 -19.01
N ILE A 281 -32.60 -10.70 -18.49
CA ILE A 281 -32.92 -11.93 -19.28
C ILE A 281 -33.90 -12.90 -18.56
N GLY A 282 -34.22 -12.68 -17.28
CA GLY A 282 -35.18 -13.49 -16.53
C GLY A 282 -35.71 -12.76 -15.30
N PRO A 283 -36.69 -13.33 -14.57
CA PRO A 283 -37.22 -12.70 -13.37
C PRO A 283 -36.13 -12.69 -12.29
N ASN A 284 -35.48 -11.54 -12.11
CA ASN A 284 -34.56 -11.21 -11.02
C ASN A 284 -33.08 -11.63 -11.15
N SER A 285 -32.54 -11.90 -12.36
CA SER A 285 -31.11 -12.26 -12.50
C SER A 285 -30.32 -11.29 -13.38
N ARG A 286 -29.19 -10.81 -12.83
CA ARG A 286 -28.12 -10.08 -13.53
C ARG A 286 -27.63 -10.90 -14.75
N PRO A 287 -27.08 -10.24 -15.79
CA PRO A 287 -26.47 -10.96 -16.90
C PRO A 287 -25.36 -11.88 -16.39
N PHE A 288 -25.43 -13.16 -16.78
CA PHE A 288 -24.51 -14.21 -16.33
C PHE A 288 -23.05 -13.84 -16.63
N VAL A 289 -22.79 -13.26 -17.80
CA VAL A 289 -21.45 -12.85 -18.24
C VAL A 289 -20.80 -11.86 -17.28
N LEU A 290 -21.51 -10.79 -16.89
CA LEU A 290 -20.97 -9.79 -15.97
C LEU A 290 -20.70 -10.41 -14.58
N THR A 291 -21.59 -11.27 -14.12
CA THR A 291 -21.45 -11.99 -12.84
C THR A 291 -20.20 -12.87 -12.85
N ALA A 292 -19.98 -13.64 -13.93
CA ALA A 292 -18.81 -14.47 -14.10
C ALA A 292 -17.52 -13.64 -14.10
N ILE A 293 -17.50 -12.50 -14.79
CA ILE A 293 -16.34 -11.59 -14.84
C ILE A 293 -16.03 -11.00 -13.47
N ILE A 294 -17.04 -10.58 -12.70
CA ILE A 294 -16.83 -10.08 -11.33
C ILE A 294 -16.23 -11.19 -10.46
N CYS A 295 -16.77 -12.42 -10.51
CA CYS A 295 -16.23 -13.55 -9.76
C CYS A 295 -14.78 -13.87 -10.15
N VAL A 296 -14.46 -13.90 -11.45
CA VAL A 296 -13.08 -14.11 -11.94
C VAL A 296 -12.16 -12.97 -11.49
N SER A 297 -12.63 -11.72 -11.52
CA SER A 297 -11.86 -10.59 -11.03
C SER A 297 -11.56 -10.69 -9.53
N MET A 298 -12.52 -11.19 -8.73
CA MET A 298 -12.33 -11.43 -7.30
C MET A 298 -11.33 -12.56 -7.04
N THR A 299 -11.39 -13.67 -7.78
CA THR A 299 -10.45 -14.78 -7.61
C THR A 299 -9.03 -14.37 -8.00
N VAL A 300 -8.86 -13.66 -9.12
CA VAL A 300 -7.55 -13.15 -9.56
C VAL A 300 -6.94 -12.24 -8.50
N ARG A 301 -7.70 -11.29 -7.94
CA ARG A 301 -7.22 -10.42 -6.85
C ARG A 301 -6.82 -11.19 -5.59
N THR A 302 -7.55 -12.26 -5.26
CA THR A 302 -7.22 -13.13 -4.12
C THR A 302 -5.89 -13.83 -4.34
N VAL A 303 -5.68 -14.39 -5.54
CA VAL A 303 -4.41 -15.03 -5.94
C VAL A 303 -3.27 -14.01 -5.91
N CYS A 304 -3.50 -12.81 -6.42
CA CYS A 304 -2.54 -11.70 -6.40
C CYS A 304 -2.18 -11.20 -5.00
N LEU A 305 -3.04 -11.38 -3.99
CA LEU A 305 -2.71 -11.07 -2.60
C LEU A 305 -1.89 -12.20 -1.97
N VAL A 306 -2.31 -13.45 -2.18
CA VAL A 306 -1.75 -14.64 -1.54
C VAL A 306 -0.34 -14.95 -2.06
N ILE A 307 -0.12 -14.96 -3.37
CA ILE A 307 1.19 -15.38 -3.94
C ILE A 307 2.33 -14.48 -3.45
N PRO A 308 2.28 -13.14 -3.57
CA PRO A 308 3.34 -12.27 -3.08
C PRO A 308 3.47 -12.31 -1.55
N GLY A 309 2.37 -12.48 -0.83
CA GLY A 309 2.39 -12.66 0.63
C GLY A 309 3.17 -13.91 1.05
N LEU A 310 2.89 -15.05 0.41
CA LEU A 310 3.59 -16.31 0.67
C LEU A 310 5.08 -16.24 0.30
N LEU A 311 5.42 -15.55 -0.81
CA LEU A 311 6.81 -15.33 -1.23
C LEU A 311 7.58 -14.46 -0.24
N LYS A 312 7.01 -13.35 0.23
CA LYS A 312 7.67 -12.44 1.18
C LYS A 312 7.89 -13.05 2.56
N HIS A 313 7.00 -13.94 2.99
CA HIS A 313 7.09 -14.62 4.29
C HIS A 313 7.79 -15.98 4.23
N GLY A 314 8.46 -16.32 3.12
CA GLY A 314 9.28 -17.53 2.99
C GLY A 314 8.49 -18.85 3.01
N CYS A 315 7.17 -18.79 2.83
CA CYS A 315 6.29 -19.97 2.90
C CYS A 315 6.18 -20.69 1.55
N LEU A 316 6.65 -20.07 0.46
CA LEU A 316 6.72 -20.66 -0.87
C LEU A 316 8.19 -20.80 -1.29
N ILE A 317 8.79 -21.96 -1.00
CA ILE A 317 10.07 -22.35 -1.59
C ILE A 317 9.75 -22.76 -3.04
N ILE A 318 10.06 -21.89 -4.00
CA ILE A 318 10.13 -22.29 -5.40
C ILE A 318 11.32 -23.24 -5.48
N CYS A 319 11.06 -24.54 -5.42
CA CYS A 319 12.07 -25.54 -5.72
C CYS A 319 12.51 -25.32 -7.17
N HIS A 320 13.59 -24.57 -7.36
CA HIS A 320 14.31 -24.58 -8.61
C HIS A 320 14.72 -26.04 -8.83
N THR A 321 14.06 -26.70 -9.78
CA THR A 321 14.42 -28.05 -10.21
C THR A 321 15.87 -28.01 -10.64
N HIS A 322 16.74 -28.58 -9.81
CA HIS A 322 18.16 -28.73 -10.08
C HIS A 322 18.25 -29.49 -11.40
N ARG A 323 18.67 -28.79 -12.47
CA ARG A 323 18.93 -29.40 -13.77
C ARG A 323 20.03 -30.43 -13.52
N HIS A 324 19.69 -31.71 -13.61
CA HIS A 324 20.63 -32.81 -13.45
C HIS A 324 21.84 -32.58 -14.38
N HIS A 325 23.01 -32.36 -13.80
CA HIS A 325 24.26 -32.66 -14.47
C HIS A 325 24.27 -34.18 -14.69
N LEU A 326 24.33 -34.61 -15.96
CA LEU A 326 24.67 -35.99 -16.29
C LEU A 326 26.11 -36.24 -15.81
N PRO A 327 26.40 -37.35 -15.13
CA PRO A 327 27.77 -37.78 -14.90
C PRO A 327 28.36 -38.31 -16.21
N ASP A 328 29.51 -37.76 -16.58
CA ASP A 328 30.40 -38.28 -17.61
C ASP A 328 30.95 -39.61 -17.11
N GLU A 329 30.60 -40.72 -17.77
CA GLU A 329 31.13 -42.05 -17.43
C GLU A 329 32.61 -42.13 -17.86
N THR A 330 33.50 -42.15 -16.87
CA THR A 330 34.86 -42.72 -16.96
C THR A 330 34.86 -43.88 -15.96
N HIS A 331 35.13 -45.15 -16.29
CA HIS A 331 36.35 -45.83 -16.76
C HIS A 331 36.05 -47.38 -16.70
N PRO A 332 36.87 -48.37 -17.17
CA PRO A 332 38.34 -48.42 -17.04
C PRO A 332 39.13 -49.17 -18.15
N ASP A 333 40.45 -49.15 -17.96
CA ASP A 333 41.58 -49.73 -18.70
C ASP A 333 41.44 -51.14 -19.32
N THR A 334 42.06 -51.36 -20.48
CA THR A 334 43.01 -52.48 -20.71
C THR A 334 43.76 -52.37 -22.05
N LEU A 335 45.07 -52.14 -21.93
CA LEU A 335 46.22 -52.64 -22.72
C LEU A 335 45.98 -53.14 -24.16
N VAL A 336 46.58 -52.48 -25.17
CA VAL A 336 47.37 -53.10 -26.26
C VAL A 336 48.38 -52.07 -26.80
N GLU A 337 49.65 -52.48 -26.89
CA GLU A 337 50.78 -51.83 -27.59
C GLU A 337 50.50 -51.59 -29.09
N GLU A 338 50.83 -50.42 -29.64
CA GLU A 338 51.56 -50.33 -30.92
C GLU A 338 52.06 -48.90 -31.24
N SER A 339 53.39 -48.74 -31.15
CA SER A 339 54.34 -48.04 -32.05
C SER A 339 53.97 -46.83 -32.94
N ALA A 340 54.94 -45.89 -32.95
CA ALA A 340 55.25 -44.86 -33.97
C ALA A 340 54.33 -43.61 -33.99
N GLU A 341 54.77 -42.35 -34.12
CA GLU A 341 55.98 -41.75 -34.71
C GLU A 341 56.05 -40.27 -34.25
N ARG A 342 57.27 -39.66 -34.21
CA ARG A 342 57.66 -38.23 -34.44
C ARG A 342 56.62 -37.10 -34.22
N GLU A 343 56.87 -35.95 -33.60
CA GLU A 343 57.98 -34.98 -33.76
C GLU A 343 57.71 -33.76 -32.82
N THR A 344 58.78 -33.20 -32.23
CA THR A 344 59.08 -31.79 -31.89
C THR A 344 57.90 -30.79 -31.70
N THR A 345 57.72 -30.10 -30.56
CA THR A 345 58.25 -28.74 -30.23
C THR A 345 57.85 -28.31 -28.79
N ALA A 346 58.74 -27.59 -28.10
CA ALA A 346 58.65 -27.11 -26.69
C ALA A 346 57.91 -25.74 -26.51
N PRO A 347 58.02 -25.00 -25.39
CA PRO A 347 57.31 -25.16 -24.11
C PRO A 347 56.53 -23.89 -23.61
N ALA A 348 55.75 -24.09 -22.54
CA ALA A 348 55.41 -23.17 -21.43
C ALA A 348 54.84 -21.76 -21.68
N VAL A 349 53.57 -21.54 -21.27
CA VAL A 349 53.13 -20.31 -20.57
C VAL A 349 52.09 -20.69 -19.50
N ALA A 350 52.42 -20.44 -18.23
CA ALA A 350 51.50 -20.50 -17.12
C ALA A 350 50.64 -19.22 -17.07
N TYR A 351 49.32 -19.38 -16.98
CA TYR A 351 48.38 -18.31 -16.63
C TYR A 351 47.45 -18.82 -15.54
N VAL A 352 47.53 -18.20 -14.36
CA VAL A 352 46.59 -18.36 -13.25
C VAL A 352 45.80 -17.05 -13.17
N PRO A 353 44.46 -17.12 -13.08
CA PRO A 353 43.80 -16.33 -12.04
C PRO A 353 42.69 -17.13 -11.33
N THR A 354 42.92 -17.28 -10.03
CA THR A 354 42.00 -16.96 -8.94
C THR A 354 40.50 -16.98 -9.24
N THR A 355 39.77 -17.93 -8.63
CA THR A 355 38.35 -17.74 -8.32
C THR A 355 38.16 -17.78 -6.80
N ALA A 356 37.94 -16.58 -6.27
CA ALA A 356 37.31 -16.34 -5.00
C ALA A 356 35.89 -16.90 -5.05
N ALA A 357 35.66 -18.02 -4.35
CA ALA A 357 34.35 -18.68 -4.31
C ALA A 357 33.81 -18.86 -2.88
N ASP A 358 34.35 -18.14 -1.89
CA ASP A 358 33.94 -18.29 -0.48
C ASP A 358 33.54 -16.97 0.21
N ALA A 359 33.13 -15.95 -0.54
CA ALA A 359 32.60 -14.72 0.05
C ALA A 359 31.34 -14.24 -0.67
N ASN A 360 30.27 -14.03 0.11
CA ASN A 360 28.88 -13.66 -0.23
C ASN A 360 27.98 -14.90 -0.35
N GLU A 361 26.87 -15.05 0.38
CA GLU A 361 25.87 -14.02 0.66
C GLU A 361 24.95 -14.48 1.82
N SER A 362 25.48 -14.52 3.05
CA SER A 362 24.63 -14.52 4.24
C SER A 362 24.02 -13.12 4.37
N THR A 363 22.79 -12.95 3.90
CA THR A 363 22.02 -11.70 3.99
C THR A 363 21.70 -11.40 5.45
N ARG A 364 22.69 -10.86 6.18
CA ARG A 364 22.51 -10.22 7.47
C ARG A 364 21.59 -9.03 7.21
N LEU A 365 20.36 -9.09 7.73
CA LEU A 365 19.48 -7.94 7.84
C LEU A 365 20.20 -6.88 8.68
N VAL A 366 20.93 -6.01 8.02
CA VAL A 366 21.39 -4.74 8.60
C VAL A 366 20.11 -3.96 8.82
N GLN A 367 19.65 -3.95 10.08
CA GLN A 367 18.68 -3.02 10.58
C GLN A 367 19.31 -1.63 10.41
N GLN A 368 19.02 -0.98 9.29
CA GLN A 368 19.43 0.38 9.02
C GLN A 368 18.68 1.26 10.01
N ALA A 369 19.31 1.53 11.15
CA ALA A 369 18.85 2.53 12.09
C ALA A 369 18.82 3.87 11.35
N ASP A 370 17.61 4.40 11.21
CA ASP A 370 17.36 5.70 10.60
C ASP A 370 17.79 6.75 11.64
N PRO A 371 18.78 7.61 11.37
CA PRO A 371 19.28 8.60 12.33
C PRO A 371 18.22 9.66 12.72
N SER A 372 17.06 9.64 12.07
CA SER A 372 15.91 10.49 12.37
C SER A 372 15.09 10.05 13.60
N TYR A 373 15.34 8.86 14.15
CA TYR A 373 14.72 8.38 15.38
C TYR A 373 15.81 7.85 16.32
N GLY A 374 16.08 8.60 17.39
CA GLY A 374 17.03 8.22 18.42
C GLY A 374 16.79 6.78 18.89
N GLY A 375 17.89 6.04 19.02
CA GLY A 375 17.87 4.65 19.48
C GLY A 375 17.23 4.54 20.87
N LEU A 376 16.41 3.52 21.04
CA LEU A 376 15.94 3.08 22.36
C LEU A 376 17.07 2.47 23.18
#